data_AF-A0A7X5FCE5-F1
#
_entry.id   AF-A0A7X5FCE5-F1
#
_cell.length_a   1.000
_cell.length_b   1.000
_cell.length_c   1.000
_cell.angle_alpha   90.00
_cell.angle_beta   90.00
_cell.angle_gamma   90.00
#
_symmetry.space_group_name_H-M   'P 1'
#
loop_
_entity.id
_entity.type
_entity.pdbx_description
1 polymer ?
#
loop_
_entity_poly.entity_id
_entity_poly.type
_entity_poly.pdbx_seq_one_letter_code
_entity_poly.pdbx_strand_id
1 'polypeptide(L)'
;MLGKYGLKTEDLERVRLRDETCVYCHKKMIYPYNPNNRQDSATIEHLNHLPPWDNPKTIAYCCGSCNSSRGPKKIRDWFKTKYCMEKNININTVAKPVKEYVLNIEDKL
;
A
#
# COMPACT_ATOMS: atom_id res chain seq x y z
N MET A 1 -8.93 0.31 21.21
CA MET A 1 -9.83 1.28 20.53
C MET A 1 -9.88 0.94 19.04
N LEU A 2 -11.00 1.19 18.35
CA LEU A 2 -11.04 1.13 16.89
C LEU A 2 -10.28 2.34 16.33
N GLY A 3 -9.30 2.08 15.48
CA GLY A 3 -8.54 3.07 14.74
C GLY A 3 -9.15 3.36 13.36
N LYS A 4 -8.33 3.88 12.44
CA LYS A 4 -8.78 4.29 11.10
C LYS A 4 -9.37 3.11 10.32
N TYR A 5 -10.46 3.34 9.59
CA TYR A 5 -11.14 2.34 8.75
C TYR A 5 -11.67 1.10 9.50
N GLY A 6 -11.93 1.20 10.81
CA GLY A 6 -12.37 0.08 11.63
C GLY A 6 -11.25 -0.91 12.02
N LEU A 7 -10.00 -0.60 11.66
CA LEU A 7 -8.83 -1.38 12.04
C LEU A 7 -8.41 -1.05 13.47
N LYS A 8 -7.97 -2.05 14.25
CA LYS A 8 -7.41 -1.80 15.57
C LYS A 8 -6.08 -1.04 15.46
N THR A 9 -5.82 -0.11 16.36
CA THR A 9 -4.57 0.68 16.37
C THR A 9 -3.34 -0.23 16.43
N GLU A 10 -3.39 -1.30 17.22
CA GLU A 10 -2.27 -2.23 17.36
C GLU A 10 -1.97 -2.97 16.04
N ASP A 11 -2.99 -3.20 15.20
CA ASP A 11 -2.79 -3.80 13.88
C ASP A 11 -2.14 -2.80 12.91
N LEU A 12 -2.54 -1.53 12.96
CA LEU A 12 -1.91 -0.46 12.16
C LEU A 12 -0.44 -0.27 12.54
N GLU A 13 -0.11 -0.34 13.83
CA GLU A 13 1.27 -0.26 14.32
C GLU A 13 2.11 -1.45 13.84
N ARG A 14 1.57 -2.68 13.93
CA ARG A 14 2.26 -3.87 13.41
C ARG A 14 2.52 -3.77 11.91
N VAL A 15 1.53 -3.32 11.13
CA VAL A 15 1.68 -3.11 9.69
C VAL A 15 2.71 -2.00 9.41
N ARG A 16 2.70 -0.91 10.19
CA ARG A 16 3.71 0.15 10.05
C ARG A 16 5.12 -0.34 10.33
N LEU A 17 5.31 -1.17 11.36
CA LEU A 17 6.61 -1.78 11.69
C LEU A 17 7.07 -2.75 10.61
N ARG A 18 6.14 -3.50 10.00
CA ARG A 18 6.45 -4.38 8.86
C ARG A 18 6.89 -3.59 7.62
N ASP A 19 6.19 -2.50 7.33
CA ASP A 19 6.33 -1.73 6.08
C ASP A 19 7.21 -0.48 6.32
N GLU A 20 8.49 -0.71 6.62
CA GLU A 20 9.46 0.37 6.95
C GLU A 20 9.64 1.37 5.81
N THR A 21 9.67 0.88 4.57
CA THR A 21 9.73 1.66 3.32
C THR A 21 8.46 1.46 2.50
N CYS A 22 8.27 2.30 1.48
CA CYS A 22 7.10 2.17 0.60
C CYS A 22 7.04 0.77 -0.03
N VAL A 23 5.97 0.02 0.24
CA VAL A 23 5.82 -1.37 -0.28
C VAL A 23 5.83 -1.49 -1.80
N TYR A 24 5.67 -0.38 -2.52
CA TYR A 24 5.71 -0.34 -3.98
C TYR A 24 7.08 0.08 -4.54
N CYS A 25 7.64 1.19 -4.06
CA CYS A 25 8.85 1.81 -4.64
C CYS A 25 10.06 1.85 -3.71
N HIS A 26 9.97 1.27 -2.51
CA HIS A 26 11.04 1.15 -1.50
C HIS A 26 11.65 2.45 -0.98
N LYS A 27 11.14 3.61 -1.38
CA LYS A 27 11.62 4.87 -0.81
C LYS A 27 11.28 4.96 0.68
N LYS A 28 12.14 5.62 1.45
CA LYS A 28 11.86 5.99 2.84
C LYS A 28 10.61 6.88 2.88
N MET A 29 9.77 6.65 3.89
CA MET A 29 8.52 7.39 4.06
C MET A 29 8.61 8.31 5.28
N ILE A 30 7.96 9.47 5.19
CA ILE A 30 7.80 10.37 6.34
C ILE A 30 6.69 9.82 7.22
N TYR A 31 7.00 9.54 8.49
CA TYR A 31 6.05 9.11 9.50
C TYR A 31 6.33 9.85 10.82
N PRO A 32 5.32 10.41 11.52
CA PRO A 32 3.90 10.41 11.15
C PRO A 32 3.61 11.22 9.88
N TYR A 33 2.40 11.07 9.33
CA TYR A 33 1.98 11.75 8.10
C TYR A 33 2.18 13.27 8.19
N ASN A 34 2.82 13.86 7.18
CA ASN A 34 3.05 15.29 7.09
C ASN A 34 2.21 15.90 5.93
N PRO A 35 1.22 16.76 6.21
CA PRO A 35 0.38 17.36 5.18
C PRO A 35 1.15 18.28 4.21
N ASN A 36 2.31 18.81 4.61
CA ASN A 36 3.15 19.64 3.74
C ASN A 36 4.07 18.81 2.84
N ASN A 37 4.26 17.52 3.13
CA ASN A 37 4.96 16.59 2.25
C ASN A 37 4.17 15.29 2.08
N ARG A 38 2.99 15.44 1.46
CA ARG A 38 2.06 14.32 1.23
C ARG A 38 2.68 13.22 0.37
N GLN A 39 3.52 13.60 -0.60
CA GLN A 39 4.10 12.72 -1.59
C GLN A 39 5.06 11.68 -0.96
N ASP A 40 5.80 12.10 0.06
CA ASP A 40 6.74 11.24 0.77
C ASP A 40 6.17 10.66 2.07
N SER A 41 5.04 11.18 2.54
CA SER A 41 4.38 10.68 3.75
C SER A 41 3.89 9.24 3.60
N ALA A 42 4.04 8.48 4.68
CA ALA A 42 3.47 7.16 4.82
C ALA A 42 1.94 7.26 4.87
N THR A 43 1.27 6.47 4.04
CA THR A 43 -0.19 6.42 3.92
C THR A 43 -0.64 4.97 4.02
N ILE A 44 -1.83 4.75 4.58
CA ILE A 44 -2.47 3.44 4.58
C ILE A 44 -3.01 3.17 3.17
N GLU A 45 -2.59 2.05 2.62
CA GLU A 45 -2.97 1.51 1.33
C GLU A 45 -3.90 0.33 1.55
N HIS A 46 -5.05 0.32 0.87
CA HIS A 46 -5.93 -0.85 0.79
C HIS A 46 -5.62 -1.59 -0.49
N LEU A 47 -5.02 -2.78 -0.35
CA LEU A 47 -4.62 -3.59 -1.50
C LEU A 47 -5.86 -4.07 -2.27
N ASN A 48 -6.94 -4.36 -1.56
CA ASN A 48 -8.24 -4.65 -2.17
C ASN A 48 -8.86 -3.44 -2.86
N HIS A 49 -9.35 -3.68 -4.09
CA HIS A 49 -10.02 -2.68 -4.90
C HIS A 49 -11.39 -2.29 -4.34
N LEU A 50 -12.11 -3.24 -3.76
CA LEU A 50 -13.47 -3.07 -3.23
C LEU A 50 -13.52 -3.35 -1.72
N PRO A 51 -14.45 -2.72 -0.98
CA PRO A 51 -14.68 -3.00 0.44
C PRO A 51 -14.99 -4.49 0.68
N PRO A 52 -14.79 -5.00 1.92
CA PRO A 52 -14.49 -4.25 3.13
C PRO A 52 -12.99 -3.92 3.31
N TRP A 53 -12.68 -2.75 3.88
CA TRP A 53 -11.33 -2.19 4.03
C TRP A 53 -10.77 -2.29 5.45
N ASP A 54 -11.37 -3.14 6.26
CA ASP A 54 -11.14 -3.33 7.70
C ASP A 54 -10.25 -4.55 8.01
N ASN A 55 -9.62 -5.14 7.00
CA ASN A 55 -8.79 -6.34 7.15
C ASN A 55 -7.29 -6.00 7.17
N PRO A 56 -6.57 -6.23 8.29
CA PRO A 56 -5.14 -5.92 8.38
C PRO A 56 -4.26 -6.76 7.44
N LYS A 57 -4.76 -7.87 6.90
CA LYS A 57 -4.04 -8.69 5.91
C LYS A 57 -4.07 -8.09 4.50
N THR A 58 -5.00 -7.18 4.22
CA THR A 58 -5.14 -6.52 2.91
C THR A 58 -4.76 -5.05 2.94
N ILE A 59 -4.05 -4.62 3.99
CA ILE A 59 -3.48 -3.28 4.07
C ILE A 59 -1.96 -3.29 4.05
N ALA A 60 -1.40 -2.17 3.62
CA ALA A 60 0.02 -1.89 3.68
C ALA A 60 0.28 -0.39 3.92
N TYR A 61 1.53 -0.03 4.25
CA TYR A 61 1.97 1.36 4.16
C TYR A 61 2.75 1.62 2.87
N CYS A 62 2.34 2.66 2.15
CA CYS A 62 3.09 3.15 1.00
C CYS A 62 3.16 4.68 1.01
N CYS A 63 4.05 5.24 0.18
CA CYS A 63 4.14 6.69 0.07
C CYS A 63 2.94 7.30 -0.65
N GLY A 64 2.60 8.55 -0.32
CA GLY A 64 1.46 9.22 -0.95
C GLY A 64 1.52 9.34 -2.46
N SER A 65 2.71 9.44 -3.07
CA SER A 65 2.83 9.42 -4.55
C SER A 65 2.38 8.09 -5.17
N CYS A 66 2.75 6.96 -4.57
CA CYS A 66 2.36 5.64 -5.09
C CYS A 66 0.87 5.40 -4.85
N ASN A 67 0.39 5.70 -3.64
CA ASN A 67 -1.02 5.58 -3.30
C ASN A 67 -1.91 6.39 -4.27
N SER A 68 -1.56 7.66 -4.49
CA SER A 68 -2.27 8.55 -5.43
C SER A 68 -2.25 8.02 -6.88
N SER A 69 -1.08 7.55 -7.35
CA SER A 69 -0.92 7.01 -8.70
C SER A 69 -1.76 5.74 -8.93
N ARG A 70 -1.80 4.84 -7.93
CA ARG A 70 -2.63 3.65 -7.97
C ARG A 70 -4.11 4.03 -8.02
N GLY A 71 -4.54 4.85 -7.07
CA GLY A 71 -5.94 5.24 -6.93
C GLY A 71 -6.84 4.02 -6.84
N PRO A 72 -7.95 3.95 -7.59
CA PRO A 72 -8.88 2.82 -7.53
C PRO A 72 -8.48 1.65 -8.45
N LYS A 73 -7.28 1.58 -9.03
CA LYS A 73 -6.96 0.48 -9.96
C LYS A 73 -6.70 -0.83 -9.22
N LYS A 74 -7.01 -1.97 -9.86
CA LYS A 74 -6.44 -3.27 -9.47
C LYS A 74 -4.91 -3.18 -9.55
N ILE A 75 -4.19 -3.89 -8.68
CA ILE A 75 -2.73 -3.73 -8.59
C ILE A 75 -2.06 -4.21 -9.89
N ARG A 76 -2.54 -5.32 -10.47
CA ARG A 76 -1.98 -5.84 -11.73
C ARG A 76 -2.17 -4.89 -12.90
N ASP A 77 -3.28 -4.16 -12.94
CA ASP A 77 -3.51 -3.16 -13.98
C ASP A 77 -2.70 -1.89 -13.72
N TRP A 78 -2.52 -1.51 -12.45
CA TRP A 78 -1.66 -0.39 -12.10
C TRP A 78 -0.19 -0.64 -12.46
N PHE A 79 0.32 -1.87 -12.32
CA PHE A 79 1.68 -2.23 -12.76
C PHE A 79 1.94 -1.99 -14.24
N LYS A 80 0.91 -1.97 -15.08
CA LYS A 80 1.01 -1.69 -16.52
C LYS A 80 1.05 -0.19 -16.85
N THR A 81 0.94 0.69 -15.86
CA THR A 81 0.98 2.14 -16.08
C THR A 81 2.40 2.67 -16.27
N LYS A 82 2.52 3.78 -17.00
CA LYS A 82 3.80 4.50 -17.19
C LYS A 82 4.49 4.82 -15.86
N TYR A 83 3.73 5.23 -14.84
CA TYR A 83 4.24 5.49 -13.49
C TYR A 83 4.99 4.29 -12.90
N CYS A 84 4.42 3.09 -13.03
CA CYS A 84 5.02 1.87 -12.50
C CYS A 84 6.26 1.47 -13.31
N MET A 85 6.20 1.58 -14.63
CA MET A 85 7.35 1.29 -15.50
C MET A 85 8.54 2.19 -15.19
N GLU A 86 8.33 3.52 -15.10
CA GLU A 86 9.39 4.50 -14.80
C GLU A 86 10.02 4.31 -13.41
N LYS A 87 9.28 3.73 -12.46
CA LYS A 87 9.74 3.48 -11.09
C LYS A 87 10.11 2.03 -10.82
N ASN A 88 10.13 1.18 -11.85
CA ASN A 88 10.38 -0.26 -11.73
C ASN A 88 9.47 -0.94 -10.68
N ILE A 89 8.18 -0.60 -10.66
CA ILE A 89 7.18 -1.18 -9.77
C ILE A 89 6.47 -2.31 -10.51
N ASN A 90 6.70 -3.55 -10.11
CA ASN A 90 6.09 -4.74 -10.69
C ASN A 90 6.09 -5.90 -9.68
N ILE A 91 5.47 -7.03 -10.04
CA ILE A 91 5.31 -8.19 -9.14
C ILE A 91 6.63 -8.75 -8.59
N ASN A 92 7.73 -8.55 -9.30
CA ASN A 92 9.04 -9.04 -8.89
C ASN A 92 9.77 -8.06 -7.97
N THR A 93 9.38 -6.78 -7.99
CA THR A 93 10.07 -5.72 -7.25
C THR A 93 9.31 -5.26 -6.03
N VAL A 94 7.98 -5.35 -5.98
CA VAL A 94 7.19 -4.94 -4.81
C VAL A 94 7.51 -5.76 -3.55
N ALA A 95 7.22 -5.19 -2.39
CA ALA A 95 7.41 -5.87 -1.10
C ALA A 95 6.47 -7.07 -0.94
N LYS A 96 6.86 -7.98 -0.03
CA LYS A 96 6.17 -9.26 0.24
C LYS A 96 4.65 -9.14 0.43
N PRO A 97 4.10 -8.19 1.22
CA PRO A 97 2.64 -8.11 1.42
C PRO A 97 1.86 -7.87 0.12
N VAL A 98 2.38 -7.01 -0.76
CA VAL A 98 1.77 -6.74 -2.07
C VAL A 98 1.88 -7.97 -2.97
N LYS A 99 3.05 -8.59 -3.01
CA LYS A 99 3.28 -9.81 -3.82
C LYS A 99 2.34 -10.94 -3.40
N GLU A 100 2.20 -11.18 -2.10
CA GLU A 100 1.31 -12.22 -1.57
C GLU A 100 -0.15 -11.92 -1.86
N TYR A 101 -0.58 -10.67 -1.72
CA TYR A 101 -1.94 -10.25 -2.07
C TYR A 101 -2.25 -10.49 -3.55
N VAL A 102 -1.36 -10.05 -4.45
CA VAL A 102 -1.57 -10.20 -5.90
C VAL A 102 -1.64 -11.69 -6.29
N LEU A 103 -0.72 -12.52 -5.79
CA LEU A 103 -0.64 -13.93 -6.19
C LEU A 103 -1.72 -14.82 -5.58
N ASN A 104 -2.20 -14.51 -4.37
CA ASN A 104 -3.07 -15.42 -3.63
C ASN A 104 -4.50 -14.92 -3.46
N ILE A 105 -4.74 -13.63 -3.62
CA ILE A 105 -6.03 -12.99 -3.32
C ILE A 105 -6.61 -12.32 -4.57
N GLU A 106 -5.89 -11.38 -5.19
CA GLU A 106 -6.42 -10.65 -6.36
C GLU A 106 -6.76 -11.58 -7.53
N ASP A 107 -6.02 -12.67 -7.72
CA ASP A 107 -6.24 -13.66 -8.79
C ASP A 107 -7.38 -14.64 -8.52
N LYS A 108 -7.89 -14.68 -7.29
CA LYS A 108 -8.97 -15.60 -6.88
C LYS A 108 -10.31 -14.88 -6.71
N LEU A 109 -10.35 -13.58 -6.99
CA LEU A 109 -11.52 -12.69 -6.90
C LEU A 109 -11.93 -12.21 -8.29
#